data_AF-A0AAW4HJK7-F1
#
_entry.id   AF-A0AAW4HJK7-F1
#
_cell.length_a   1.000
_cell.length_b   1.000
_cell.length_c   1.000
_cell.angle_alpha   90.00
_cell.angle_beta   90.00
_cell.angle_gamma   90.00
#
_symmetry.space_group_name_H-M   'P 1'
#
loop_
_entity.id
_entity.type
_entity.pdbx_description
1 polymer ?
#
loop_
_entity_poly.entity_id
_entity_poly.type
_entity_poly.pdbx_seq_one_letter_code
_entity_poly.pdbx_strand_id
1 'polypeptide(L)' 'MNSSDNNSFTLHNTLRVPSIFHNILSVHTLTTSNPVCVKFFANHFLVKELETGKVLCQGENKDGVYYL' A
#
# COMPACT_ATOMS: atom_id res chain seq x y z
N MET A 1 9.62 -35.10 -5.00
CA MET A 1 10.05 -34.30 -6.16
C MET A 1 8.83 -33.51 -6.62
N ASN A 2 8.92 -32.18 -6.47
CA ASN A 2 8.16 -31.07 -7.04
C ASN A 2 6.62 -31.07 -7.11
N SER A 3 6.01 -30.01 -6.56
CA SER A 3 4.88 -29.32 -7.18
C SER A 3 4.94 -27.86 -6.74
N SER A 4 5.54 -27.02 -7.59
CA SER A 4 5.58 -25.57 -7.43
C SER A 4 4.17 -25.01 -7.46
N ASP A 5 3.74 -24.37 -6.37
CA ASP A 5 2.52 -23.56 -6.34
C ASP A 5 2.70 -22.37 -7.30
N ASN A 6 2.23 -22.52 -8.54
CA ASN A 6 2.16 -21.46 -9.53
C ASN A 6 1.03 -20.50 -9.16
N ASN A 7 1.25 -19.69 -8.11
CA ASN A 7 0.34 -18.61 -7.77
C ASN A 7 0.56 -17.46 -8.76
N SER A 8 -0.05 -17.56 -9.94
CA SER A 8 0.05 -16.55 -10.98
C SER A 8 -0.59 -15.25 -10.49
N PHE A 9 0.22 -14.23 -10.25
CA PHE A 9 -0.27 -12.89 -9.96
C PHE A 9 -0.77 -12.25 -11.26
N THR A 10 -2.08 -12.05 -11.39
CA THR A 10 -2.68 -11.39 -12.56
C THR A 10 -3.20 -10.02 -12.18
N LEU A 11 -2.66 -8.99 -12.83
CA LEU A 11 -3.17 -7.63 -12.73
C LEU A 11 -4.36 -7.49 -13.69
N HIS A 12 -5.55 -7.35 -13.13
CA HIS A 12 -6.74 -6.99 -13.89
C HIS A 12 -7.00 -5.49 -13.74
N ASN A 13 -7.31 -4.81 -14.84
CA ASN A 13 -7.80 -3.44 -14.83
C ASN A 13 -6.82 -2.39 -14.26
N THR A 14 -5.57 -2.40 -14.72
CA THR A 14 -4.55 -1.39 -14.35
C THR A 14 -5.03 0.02 -14.71
N LEU A 15 -5.34 0.82 -13.69
CA LEU A 15 -5.69 2.23 -13.85
C LEU A 15 -4.45 3.04 -14.25
N ARG A 16 -4.39 3.46 -15.52
CA ARG A 16 -3.38 4.40 -16.00
C ARG A 16 -3.86 5.82 -15.70
N VAL A 17 -3.51 6.35 -14.52
CA VAL A 17 -3.83 7.74 -14.15
C VAL A 17 -3.03 8.68 -15.07
N PRO A 18 -3.67 9.45 -15.96
CA PRO A 18 -2.97 10.22 -16.99
C PRO A 18 -2.15 11.38 -16.43
N SER A 19 -2.51 11.84 -15.24
CA SER A 19 -1.89 12.98 -14.57
C SER A 19 -2.24 12.94 -13.09
N ILE A 20 -1.26 12.61 -12.24
CA ILE A 20 -1.41 12.79 -10.80
C ILE A 20 -1.25 14.29 -10.50
N PHE A 21 -2.30 14.91 -9.96
CA PHE A 21 -2.31 16.28 -9.44
C PHE A 21 -2.31 16.34 -7.90
N HIS A 22 -1.96 15.25 -7.23
CA HIS A 22 -1.99 15.15 -5.77
C HIS A 22 -0.59 14.90 -5.21
N ASN A 23 -0.37 15.30 -3.96
CA ASN A 23 0.88 15.03 -3.24
C ASN A 23 1.06 13.51 -3.09
N ILE A 24 1.97 12.93 -3.89
CA ILE A 24 2.31 11.51 -3.80
C ILE A 24 3.19 11.31 -2.58
N LEU A 25 2.74 10.50 -1.62
CA LEU A 25 3.59 10.05 -0.53
C LEU A 25 4.44 8.86 -1.00
N SER A 26 5.76 9.02 -0.97
CA SER A 26 6.68 7.91 -1.19
C SER A 26 6.67 6.96 0.00
N VAL A 27 6.11 5.75 -0.17
CA VAL A 27 6.14 4.70 0.86
C VAL A 27 7.58 4.37 1.25
N HIS A 28 8.49 4.31 0.27
CA HIS A 28 9.91 4.04 0.52
C HIS A 28 10.53 5.09 1.46
N THR A 29 10.27 6.37 1.20
CA THR A 29 10.78 7.45 2.05
C THR A 29 10.13 7.41 3.42
N LEU A 30 8.81 7.17 3.51
CA LEU A 30 8.08 7.06 4.78
C LEU A 30 8.67 5.98 5.69
N THR A 31 8.89 4.77 5.16
CA THR A 31 9.36 3.60 5.93
C THR A 31 10.86 3.62 6.19
N THR A 32 11.64 4.38 5.41
CA THR A 32 13.09 4.55 5.67
C THR A 32 13.35 5.63 6.71
N SER A 33 12.54 6.69 6.72
CA SER A 33 12.69 7.81 7.65
C SER A 33 12.02 7.57 9.01
N ASN A 34 11.12 6.59 9.13
CA ASN A 34 10.39 6.30 10.36
C ASN A 34 10.34 4.78 10.62
N PRO A 35 10.36 4.31 11.88
CA PRO A 35 10.26 2.89 12.23
C PRO A 35 8.81 2.40 12.09
N VAL A 36 8.27 2.44 10.87
CA VAL A 36 6.88 2.12 10.56
C VAL A 36 6.78 1.13 9.39
N CYS A 37 5.67 0.40 9.33
CA CYS A 37 5.27 -0.37 8.15
C CYS A 37 3.91 0.12 7.63
N VAL A 38 3.66 -0.12 6.34
CA VAL A 38 2.37 0.16 5.70
C VAL A 38 1.71 -1.15 5.31
N LYS A 39 0.46 -1.35 5.71
CA LYS A 39 -0.37 -2.50 5.33
C LYS A 39 -1.53 -2.04 4.45
N PHE A 40 -1.60 -2.57 3.23
CA PHE A 40 -2.67 -2.29 2.30
C PHE A 40 -3.77 -3.35 2.38
N PHE A 41 -5.02 -2.89 2.32
CA PHE A 41 -6.24 -3.67 2.20
C PHE A 41 -7.02 -3.16 0.99
N ALA A 42 -8.00 -3.93 0.50
CA ALA A 42 -8.74 -3.56 -0.71
C ALA A 42 -9.39 -2.16 -0.67
N ASN A 43 -9.79 -1.68 0.52
CA ASN A 43 -10.51 -0.43 0.70
C ASN A 43 -9.78 0.61 1.57
N HIS A 44 -8.61 0.30 2.12
CA HIS A 44 -7.86 1.21 3.00
C HIS A 44 -6.41 0.78 3.16
N PHE A 45 -5.58 1.61 3.79
CA PHE A 45 -4.27 1.22 4.29
C PHE A 45 -4.07 1.69 5.73
N LEU A 46 -3.14 1.03 6.43
CA LEU A 46 -2.73 1.36 7.78
C LEU A 46 -1.23 1.61 7.82
N VAL A 47 -0.81 2.68 8.49
CA VAL A 47 0.57 2.91 8.92
C VAL A 47 0.69 2.47 10.37
N LYS A 48 1.60 1.54 10.65
CA LYS A 48 1.80 0.98 11.98
C LYS A 48 3.23 1.18 12.45
N GLU A 49 3.39 1.54 13.71
CA GLU A 49 4.69 1.48 14.37
C GLU A 49 5.21 0.03 14.42
N LEU A 50 6.49 -0.16 14.14
CA LEU A 50 7.08 -1.50 14.09
C LEU A 50 7.18 -2.18 15.47
N GLU A 51 7.43 -1.40 16.53
CA GLU A 51 7.66 -1.94 17.87
C GLU A 51 6.38 -2.53 18.48
N THR A 52 5.31 -1.75 18.50
CA THR A 52 4.06 -2.13 19.17
C THR A 52 2.98 -2.63 18.22
N GLY A 53 3.14 -2.40 16.90
CA GLY A 53 2.09 -2.63 15.92
C GLY A 53 0.93 -1.63 16.01
N LYS A 54 1.05 -0.59 16.84
CA LYS A 54 0.04 0.46 17.00
C LYS A 54 -0.22 1.16 15.68
N VAL A 55 -1.48 1.35 15.34
CA VAL A 55 -1.89 2.14 14.18
C VAL A 55 -1.61 3.62 14.48
N LEU A 56 -0.75 4.22 13.67
CA LEU A 56 -0.42 5.64 13.74
C LEU A 56 -1.29 6.46 12.78
N CYS A 57 -1.62 5.88 11.63
CA CYS A 57 -2.42 6.53 10.61
C CYS A 57 -3.19 5.49 9.79
N GLN A 58 -4.29 5.92 9.18
CA GLN A 58 -5.05 5.15 8.21
C GLN A 58 -5.42 6.06 7.05
N GLY A 59 -5.55 5.49 5.86
CA GLY A 59 -6.07 6.19 4.69
C GLY A 59 -7.01 5.30 3.90
N GLU A 60 -7.93 5.91 3.17
CA GLU A 60 -9.03 5.22 2.47
C GLU A 60 -8.72 5.04 0.98
N ASN A 61 -9.28 3.98 0.38
CA ASN A 61 -9.33 3.85 -1.06
C ASN A 61 -10.55 4.58 -1.60
N LYS A 62 -10.34 5.47 -2.56
CA LYS A 62 -11.39 6.11 -3.34
C LYS A 62 -11.09 5.93 -4.82
N ASP A 63 -12.00 5.23 -5.50
CA ASP A 63 -11.92 4.95 -6.95
C ASP A 63 -10.58 4.34 -7.40
N GLY A 64 -10.00 3.46 -6.58
CA GLY A 64 -8.74 2.78 -6.89
C GLY A 64 -7.47 3.54 -6.49
N VAL A 65 -7.60 4.73 -5.89
CA VAL A 65 -6.48 5.53 -5.38
C VAL A 65 -6.56 5.63 -3.85
N TYR A 66 -5.44 5.48 -3.16
CA TYR A 66 -5.38 5.62 -1.71
C TYR A 66 -5.07 7.07 -1.31
N TYR A 67 -5.86 7.59 -0.38
CA TYR A 67 -5.72 8.93 0.19
C TYR A 67 -5.49 8.85 1.69
N LEU A 68 -4.60 9.70 2.21
CA LEU A 68 -4.44 9.92 3.64
C LEU A 68 -5.53 10.85 4.16
#